data_AF-A0A1C7FAD4-F1
#
_entry.id   AF-A0A1C7FAD4-F1
#
_cell.length_a   1.000
_cell.length_b   1.000
_cell.length_c   1.000
_cell.angle_alpha   90.00
_cell.angle_beta   90.00
_cell.angle_gamma   90.00
#
_symmetry.space_group_name_H-M   'P 1'
#
loop_
_entity.id
_entity.type
_entity.pdbx_description
1 polymer ?
#
loop_
_entity_poly.entity_id
_entity_poly.type
_entity_poly.pdbx_seq_one_letter_code
_entity_poly.pdbx_strand_id
1 'polypeptide(L)'
;MNTSRYLKCSLMSISILLSSAAYADNMANTSTQDEGAPNLPPPVAWYDQNGQQVSQQRLEKISTECQLDNAADDIANATSETFEKAYQDFLQAVACFNQYNFTSKPLSPSSSDE
;
A
#
# COMPACT_ATOMS: atom_id res chain seq x y z
N MET A 1 12.94 -29.56 14.93
CA MET A 1 11.75 -28.70 14.77
C MET A 1 12.09 -27.62 13.75
N ASN A 2 11.43 -27.65 12.59
CA ASN A 2 11.71 -26.80 11.43
C ASN A 2 10.86 -25.53 11.49
N THR A 3 11.46 -24.38 11.76
CA THR A 3 10.83 -23.04 11.72
C THR A 3 11.38 -22.23 10.55
N SER A 4 11.11 -22.66 9.31
CA SER A 4 11.59 -21.97 8.10
C SER A 4 10.52 -21.85 7.02
N ARG A 5 9.28 -21.53 7.41
CA ARG A 5 8.18 -21.33 6.43
C ARG A 5 7.35 -20.05 6.60
N TYR A 6 7.49 -19.31 7.69
CA TYR A 6 6.62 -18.15 7.98
C TYR A 6 7.13 -16.79 7.46
N LEU A 7 8.39 -16.69 7.03
CA LEU A 7 8.97 -15.40 6.59
C LEU A 7 8.50 -14.94 5.20
N LYS A 8 7.88 -15.79 4.39
CA LYS A 8 7.57 -15.47 2.98
C LYS A 8 6.18 -14.90 2.73
N CYS A 9 5.28 -14.91 3.70
CA CYS A 9 3.92 -14.37 3.52
C CYS A 9 3.79 -12.88 3.85
N SER A 10 4.77 -12.27 4.53
CA SER A 10 4.66 -10.87 5.00
C SER A 10 4.89 -9.83 3.89
N LEU A 11 5.62 -10.17 2.83
CA LEU A 11 6.02 -9.20 1.80
C LEU A 11 4.95 -8.93 0.72
N MET A 12 3.84 -9.66 0.68
CA MET A 12 2.78 -9.44 -0.31
C MET A 12 1.73 -8.40 0.12
N SER A 13 1.66 -8.03 1.40
CA SER A 13 0.51 -7.28 1.94
C SER A 13 0.62 -5.76 1.85
N ILE A 14 1.83 -5.21 1.71
CA ILE A 14 2.06 -3.75 1.71
C ILE A 14 1.60 -3.08 0.39
N SER A 15 1.50 -3.85 -0.71
CA SER A 15 1.12 -3.29 -2.02
C SER A 15 -0.36 -2.89 -2.13
N ILE A 16 -1.23 -3.33 -1.22
CA ILE A 16 -2.69 -3.22 -1.37
C ILE A 16 -3.24 -1.92 -0.75
N LEU A 17 -2.57 -1.35 0.27
CA LEU A 17 -3.17 -0.30 1.09
C LEU A 17 -3.08 1.12 0.51
N LEU A 18 -2.25 1.37 -0.50
CA LEU A 18 -2.05 2.71 -1.09
C LEU A 18 -2.97 3.03 -2.29
N SER A 19 -3.82 2.08 -2.72
CA SER A 19 -4.62 2.24 -3.94
C SER A 19 -6.06 2.70 -3.66
N SER A 20 -6.60 2.46 -2.47
CA SER A 20 -8.03 2.68 -2.16
C SER A 20 -8.50 4.15 -2.18
N ALA A 21 -7.61 5.14 -2.11
CA ALA A 21 -8.00 6.56 -2.11
C ALA A 21 -8.37 7.10 -3.51
N ALA A 22 -8.08 6.38 -4.60
CA ALA A 22 -8.39 6.82 -5.97
C ALA A 22 -9.74 6.29 -6.51
N TYR A 23 -10.39 5.35 -5.84
CA TYR A 23 -11.54 4.61 -6.39
C TYR A 23 -12.92 5.07 -5.88
N ALA A 24 -12.98 6.05 -4.97
CA ALA A 24 -14.26 6.48 -4.39
C ALA A 24 -15.17 7.23 -5.39
N ASP A 25 -14.65 7.73 -6.52
CA ASP A 25 -15.43 8.52 -7.50
C ASP A 25 -16.05 7.68 -8.64
N ASN A 26 -15.69 6.40 -8.82
CA ASN A 26 -16.12 5.61 -9.98
C ASN A 26 -17.08 4.44 -9.67
N MET A 27 -17.40 4.16 -8.40
CA MET A 27 -18.09 2.92 -8.00
C MET A 27 -19.60 3.07 -7.73
N ALA A 28 -20.26 4.11 -8.25
CA ALA A 28 -21.72 4.26 -8.10
C ALA A 28 -22.53 3.33 -9.03
N ASN A 29 -21.90 2.58 -9.93
CA ASN A 29 -22.63 1.79 -10.92
C ASN A 29 -21.84 0.54 -11.33
N THR A 30 -21.96 -0.55 -10.58
CA THR A 30 -22.07 -1.94 -11.09
C THR A 30 -22.22 -2.87 -9.90
N SER A 31 -23.47 -3.27 -9.65
CA SER A 31 -23.81 -4.43 -8.87
C SER A 31 -23.61 -5.65 -9.76
N THR A 32 -22.57 -6.45 -9.52
CA THR A 32 -22.61 -7.91 -9.71
C THR A 32 -21.40 -8.55 -9.06
N GLN A 33 -21.72 -9.52 -8.23
CA GLN A 33 -20.88 -10.46 -7.51
C GLN A 33 -20.09 -11.34 -8.50
N ASP A 34 -18.77 -11.26 -8.48
CA ASP A 34 -17.85 -12.21 -9.11
C ASP A 34 -16.80 -12.63 -8.08
N GLU A 35 -16.76 -13.92 -7.73
CA GLU A 35 -15.76 -14.54 -6.87
C GLU A 35 -14.44 -14.75 -7.64
N GLY A 36 -13.95 -13.68 -8.26
CA GLY A 36 -12.67 -13.61 -8.96
C GLY A 36 -11.53 -13.29 -7.98
N ALA A 37 -10.31 -13.72 -8.31
CA ALA A 37 -9.07 -13.45 -7.58
C ALA A 37 -9.05 -12.03 -6.98
N PRO A 38 -8.45 -11.83 -5.78
CA PRO A 38 -8.40 -10.51 -5.15
C PRO A 38 -7.95 -9.50 -6.21
N ASN A 39 -8.79 -8.50 -6.48
CA ASN A 39 -8.54 -7.41 -7.41
C ASN A 39 -7.37 -6.60 -6.82
N LEU A 40 -6.16 -7.14 -6.94
CA LEU A 40 -4.95 -6.51 -6.49
C LEU A 40 -4.77 -5.27 -7.38
N PRO A 41 -4.60 -4.09 -6.79
CA PRO A 41 -4.35 -2.91 -7.58
C PRO A 41 -3.13 -3.16 -8.47
N PRO A 42 -3.13 -2.63 -9.71
CA PRO A 42 -2.01 -2.81 -10.61
C PRO A 42 -0.74 -2.28 -9.92
N PRO A 43 0.40 -2.97 -10.08
CA PRO A 43 1.63 -2.56 -9.41
C PRO A 43 1.98 -1.12 -9.81
N VAL A 44 2.54 -0.36 -8.88
CA VAL A 44 2.69 1.11 -9.02
C VAL A 44 4.16 1.48 -9.03
N ALA A 45 4.56 2.39 -9.93
CA ALA A 45 5.86 3.05 -9.89
C ALA A 45 5.73 4.41 -9.20
N TRP A 46 6.72 4.73 -8.36
CA TRP A 46 6.81 6.02 -7.67
C TRP A 46 7.89 6.89 -8.29
N TYR A 47 7.63 8.19 -8.38
CA TYR A 47 8.50 9.19 -8.96
C TYR A 47 8.72 10.35 -7.98
N ASP A 48 9.94 10.88 -7.94
CA ASP A 48 10.25 12.08 -7.17
C ASP A 48 9.77 13.36 -7.88
N GLN A 49 9.99 14.51 -7.24
CA GLN A 49 9.59 15.82 -7.77
C GLN A 49 10.28 16.19 -9.09
N ASN A 50 11.38 15.53 -9.44
CA ASN A 50 12.09 15.72 -10.70
C ASN A 50 11.64 14.72 -11.78
N GLY A 51 10.62 13.90 -11.49
CA GLY A 51 10.14 12.84 -12.36
C GLY A 51 11.08 11.64 -12.45
N GLN A 52 12.07 11.51 -11.55
CA GLN A 52 12.95 10.34 -11.51
C GLN A 52 12.27 9.22 -10.75
N GLN A 53 12.37 8.00 -11.26
CA GLN A 53 11.81 6.83 -10.57
C GLN A 53 12.51 6.61 -9.23
N VAL A 54 11.72 6.46 -8.17
CA VAL A 54 12.20 6.14 -6.83
C VAL A 54 12.48 4.64 -6.76
N SER A 55 13.68 4.26 -6.33
CA SER A 55 14.04 2.85 -6.16
C SER A 55 13.25 2.22 -5.01
N GLN A 56 13.00 0.91 -5.11
CA GLN A 56 12.34 0.14 -4.06
C GLN A 56 13.06 0.30 -2.70
N GLN A 57 14.39 0.19 -2.68
CA GLN A 57 15.18 0.37 -1.45
C GLN A 57 14.97 1.75 -0.80
N ARG A 58 14.76 2.80 -1.59
CA ARG A 58 14.49 4.14 -1.07
C ARG A 58 13.08 4.24 -0.52
N LEU A 59 12.09 3.63 -1.19
CA LEU A 59 10.72 3.54 -0.67
C LEU A 59 10.68 2.79 0.66
N GLU A 60 11.30 1.62 0.75
CA GLU A 60 11.38 0.80 1.97
C GLU A 60 12.03 1.56 3.13
N LYS A 61 13.13 2.28 2.85
CA LYS A 61 13.80 3.11 3.84
C LYS A 61 12.87 4.19 4.38
N ILE A 62 12.17 4.91 3.51
CA ILE A 62 11.27 5.99 3.91
C ILE A 62 10.05 5.46 4.63
N SER A 63 9.47 4.33 4.19
CA SER A 63 8.38 3.65 4.91
C SER A 63 8.79 3.27 6.33
N THR A 64 10.02 2.77 6.51
CA THR A 64 10.59 2.49 7.84
C THR A 64 10.79 3.77 8.65
N GLU A 65 11.38 4.82 8.06
CA GLU A 65 11.62 6.12 8.73
C GLU A 65 10.30 6.75 9.22
N CYS A 66 9.24 6.67 8.41
CA CYS A 66 7.91 7.18 8.74
C CYS A 66 7.04 6.19 9.52
N GLN A 67 7.56 5.02 9.88
CA GLN A 67 6.84 3.96 10.62
C GLN A 67 5.53 3.49 9.95
N LEU A 68 5.43 3.59 8.63
CA LEU A 68 4.22 3.23 7.88
C LEU A 68 3.84 1.76 8.06
N ASP A 69 4.82 0.85 8.02
CA ASP A 69 4.56 -0.60 8.11
C ASP A 69 3.99 -0.96 9.49
N ASN A 70 4.54 -0.37 10.56
CA ASN A 70 4.05 -0.59 11.92
C ASN A 70 2.66 0.02 12.11
N ALA A 71 2.44 1.25 11.65
CA ALA A 71 1.14 1.91 11.80
C ALA A 71 0.04 1.22 10.98
N ALA A 72 0.38 0.67 9.81
CA ALA A 72 -0.53 -0.14 9.01
C ALA A 72 -0.89 -1.46 9.69
N ASP A 73 0.07 -2.13 10.34
CA ASP A 73 -0.18 -3.34 11.13
C ASP A 73 -1.04 -3.02 12.37
N ASP A 74 -0.72 -1.95 13.09
CA ASP A 74 -1.45 -1.54 14.29
C ASP A 74 -2.91 -1.21 13.99
N ILE A 75 -3.19 -0.47 12.91
CA ILE A 75 -4.57 -0.13 12.54
C ILE A 75 -5.35 -1.35 12.03
N ALA A 76 -4.69 -2.26 11.30
CA ALA A 76 -5.31 -3.49 10.82
C ALA A 76 -5.70 -4.45 11.97
N ASN A 77 -4.96 -4.41 13.07
CA ASN A 77 -5.18 -5.24 14.26
C ASN A 77 -5.86 -4.49 15.41
N ALA A 78 -6.32 -3.25 15.19
CA ALA A 78 -6.90 -2.44 16.24
C ALA A 78 -8.25 -3.00 16.74
N THR A 79 -8.47 -2.90 18.04
CA THR A 79 -9.79 -3.15 18.66
C THR A 79 -10.60 -1.85 18.69
N SER A 80 -11.87 -1.91 19.04
CA SER A 80 -12.69 -0.70 19.23
C SER A 80 -12.10 0.28 20.25
N GLU A 81 -11.34 -0.21 21.23
CA GLU A 81 -10.71 0.62 22.27
C GLU A 81 -9.41 1.27 21.78
N THR A 82 -8.67 0.63 20.87
CA THR A 82 -7.37 1.11 20.38
C THR A 82 -7.44 1.78 19.01
N PHE A 83 -8.57 1.64 18.30
CA PHE A 83 -8.74 2.13 16.93
C PHE A 83 -8.44 3.60 16.76
N GLU A 84 -8.98 4.48 17.62
CA GLU A 84 -8.76 5.93 17.48
C GLU A 84 -7.26 6.27 17.52
N LYS A 85 -6.52 5.68 18.47
CA LYS A 85 -5.08 5.89 18.55
C LYS A 85 -4.37 5.35 17.32
N ALA A 86 -4.66 4.11 16.91
CA ALA A 86 -4.03 3.49 15.75
C ALA A 86 -4.32 4.27 14.44
N TYR A 87 -5.53 4.83 14.33
CA TYR A 87 -5.91 5.70 13.23
C TYR A 87 -5.10 7.00 13.20
N GLN A 88 -4.95 7.68 14.35
CA GLN A 88 -4.13 8.89 14.43
C GLN A 88 -2.66 8.61 14.13
N ASP A 89 -2.11 7.51 14.65
CA ASP A 89 -0.73 7.10 14.37
C ASP A 89 -0.53 6.80 12.87
N PHE A 90 -1.50 6.14 12.23
CA PHE A 90 -1.48 5.90 10.79
C PHE A 90 -1.54 7.20 9.98
N LEU A 91 -2.41 8.14 10.34
CA LEU A 91 -2.47 9.46 9.69
C LEU A 91 -1.13 10.21 9.82
N GLN A 92 -0.48 10.12 10.98
CA GLN A 92 0.82 10.75 11.19
C GLN A 92 1.93 10.11 10.34
N ALA A 93 1.95 8.78 10.23
CA ALA A 93 2.88 8.06 9.35
C ALA A 93 2.69 8.42 7.87
N VAL A 94 1.42 8.51 7.42
CA VAL A 94 1.09 8.96 6.06
C VAL A 94 1.50 10.41 5.83
N ALA A 95 1.27 11.29 6.80
CA ALA A 95 1.69 12.69 6.70
C ALA A 95 3.22 12.82 6.59
N CYS A 96 4.00 11.99 7.31
CA CYS A 96 5.45 11.92 7.16
C CYS A 96 5.85 11.50 5.74
N PHE A 97 5.26 10.42 5.22
CA PHE A 97 5.58 9.92 3.87
C PHE A 97 5.25 10.95 2.78
N ASN A 98 4.15 11.68 2.93
CA ASN A 98 3.74 12.71 1.99
C ASN A 98 4.71 13.90 1.90
N GLN A 99 5.56 14.13 2.91
CA GLN A 99 6.59 15.19 2.86
C GLN A 99 7.64 14.95 1.77
N TYR A 100 7.80 13.71 1.32
CA TYR A 100 8.73 13.36 0.25
C TYR A 100 8.17 13.69 -1.16
N ASN A 101 6.90 14.09 -1.25
CA ASN A 101 6.25 14.60 -2.47
C ASN A 101 6.38 13.66 -3.68
N PHE A 102 6.26 12.35 -3.45
CA PHE A 102 6.28 11.39 -4.53
C PHE A 102 4.95 11.37 -5.29
N THR A 103 5.03 11.11 -6.60
CA THR A 103 3.86 10.83 -7.45
C THR A 103 3.88 9.37 -7.87
N SER A 104 2.71 8.74 -7.88
CA SER A 104 2.57 7.33 -8.20
C SER A 104 1.85 7.17 -9.54
N LYS A 105 2.26 6.19 -10.35
CA LYS A 105 1.63 5.85 -11.63
C LYS A 105 1.46 4.32 -11.72
N PRO A 106 0.31 3.82 -12.16
CA PRO A 106 0.16 2.40 -12.47
C PRO A 106 1.22 1.97 -13.48
N LEU A 107 1.87 0.85 -13.21
CA LEU A 107 2.60 0.12 -14.24
C LEU A 107 1.55 -0.43 -15.19
N SER A 108 1.57 0.01 -16.45
CA SER A 108 0.74 -0.61 -17.48
C SER A 108 0.99 -2.12 -17.46
N PRO A 109 -0.05 -2.97 -17.48
CA PRO A 109 0.17 -4.38 -17.71
C PRO A 109 0.93 -4.50 -19.03
N SER A 110 2.10 -5.13 -19.00
CA SER A 110 2.78 -5.55 -20.21
C SER A 110 1.77 -6.40 -20.98
N SER A 111 1.28 -5.90 -22.10
CA SER A 111 0.60 -6.71 -23.10
C SER A 111 1.65 -7.66 -23.66
N SER A 112 1.89 -8.77 -22.96
CA SER A 112 2.59 -9.91 -23.51
C SER A 112 1.60 -10.67 -24.41
N ASP A 113 1.25 -10.03 -25.53
CA ASP A 113 0.65 -10.69 -26.68
C ASP A 113 1.81 -11.03 -27.64
N GLU A 114 2.32 -12.26 -27.54
CA GLU A 114 2.92 -13.02 -28.66
C GLU A 114 2.55 -14.50 -28.52
#